data_AF-A0A126V3C0-F1
#
_entry.id   AF-A0A126V3C0-F1
#
_cell.length_a   1.000
_cell.length_b   1.000
_cell.length_c   1.000
_cell.angle_alpha   90.00
_cell.angle_beta   90.00
_cell.angle_gamma   90.00
#
_symmetry.space_group_name_H-M   'P 1'
#
loop_
_entity.id
_entity.type
_entity.pdbx_description
1 polymer ?
#
loop_
_entity_poly.entity_id
_entity_poly.type
_entity_poly.pdbx_seq_one_letter_code
_entity_poly.pdbx_strand_id
1 'polypeptide(L)'
;MYLSDIPEIETFSPQTRACLSLFGHAAGGLNRVLIAEFDELFPEAFEKLDPQFNSRIPSARVYKLARKEVVRILAQYGYRENPWEFLRMLIRDAGERDTIEHAWGGLKTPAIAAGLRPADITAAWVWSLEAEAKGGNSRLSLRRGARVFDQLFEIPSVVESGILPPKRIGAGPRYRKSGDVEAVLPPKLAQVHQSSGGAYRSAISGVWRAILAAEITVSVDPSLEEIGAVIDKIVELPAALIGVSESTWKAYLCRIGIVLQKNTHQVN
;
A
#
# COMPACT_ATOMS: atom_id res chain seq x y z
N MET A 1 14.59 33.69 -7.15
CA MET A 1 15.62 32.78 -6.61
C MET A 1 16.08 31.88 -7.74
N TYR A 2 17.37 31.83 -7.98
CA TYR A 2 18.02 31.10 -9.07
C TYR A 2 18.65 29.80 -8.55
N LEU A 3 18.97 28.88 -9.46
CA LEU A 3 19.72 27.67 -9.09
C LEU A 3 21.08 27.98 -8.45
N SER A 4 21.68 29.15 -8.74
CA SER A 4 22.90 29.61 -8.08
C SER A 4 22.72 29.95 -6.60
N ASP A 5 21.48 30.21 -6.17
CA ASP A 5 21.17 30.68 -4.82
C ASP A 5 20.87 29.53 -3.85
N ILE A 6 20.94 28.27 -4.33
CA ILE A 6 20.77 27.10 -3.47
C ILE A 6 21.88 27.12 -2.42
N PRO A 7 21.55 27.02 -1.12
CA PRO A 7 22.56 27.01 -0.07
C PRO A 7 23.54 25.86 -0.25
N GLU A 8 24.81 26.12 0.08
CA GLU A 8 25.85 25.09 0.18
C GLU A 8 26.13 24.29 -1.12
N ILE A 9 25.88 24.87 -2.30
CA ILE A 9 26.21 24.22 -3.59
C ILE A 9 27.65 23.69 -3.63
N GLU A 10 28.58 24.39 -2.98
CA GLU A 10 30.00 24.02 -2.92
C GLU A 10 30.27 22.74 -2.10
N THR A 11 29.40 22.42 -1.13
CA THR A 11 29.52 21.21 -0.28
C THR A 11 28.95 19.98 -0.97
N PHE A 12 28.20 20.16 -2.07
CA PHE A 12 27.62 19.05 -2.82
C PHE A 12 28.70 18.16 -3.44
N SER A 13 28.34 16.87 -3.58
CA SER A 13 29.20 15.89 -4.23
C SER A 13 29.58 16.37 -5.65
N PRO A 14 30.76 15.97 -6.16
CA PRO A 14 31.17 16.30 -7.53
C PRO A 14 30.12 15.91 -8.58
N GLN A 15 29.42 14.80 -8.37
CA GLN A 15 28.36 14.31 -9.26
C GLN A 15 27.14 15.22 -9.24
N THR A 16 26.71 15.64 -8.04
CA THR A 16 25.58 16.56 -7.85
C THR A 16 25.88 17.93 -8.47
N ARG A 17 27.10 18.45 -8.27
CA ARG A 17 27.56 19.69 -8.91
C ARG A 17 27.61 19.56 -10.43
N ALA A 18 28.07 18.43 -10.96
CA ALA A 18 28.06 18.19 -12.40
C ALA A 18 26.62 18.18 -12.98
N CYS A 19 25.65 17.64 -12.24
CA CYS A 19 24.24 17.68 -12.65
C CYS A 19 23.69 19.10 -12.69
N LEU A 20 23.98 19.94 -11.69
CA LEU A 20 23.61 21.37 -11.70
C LEU A 20 24.28 22.10 -12.86
N SER A 21 25.59 21.93 -13.02
CA SER A 21 26.38 22.56 -14.08
C SER A 21 25.89 22.20 -15.48
N LEU A 22 25.31 21.02 -15.70
CA LEU A 22 24.69 20.66 -16.99
C LEU A 22 23.57 21.65 -17.37
N PHE A 23 22.66 21.94 -16.44
CA PHE A 23 21.56 22.88 -16.67
C PHE A 23 22.05 24.32 -16.74
N GLY A 24 23.02 24.68 -15.89
CA GLY A 24 23.70 25.96 -15.98
C GLY A 24 24.35 26.16 -17.35
N HIS A 25 25.06 25.17 -17.88
CA HIS A 25 25.67 25.23 -19.20
C HIS A 25 24.63 25.38 -20.32
N ALA A 26 23.55 24.60 -20.26
CA ALA A 26 22.46 24.71 -21.23
C ALA A 26 21.83 26.11 -21.25
N ALA A 27 21.57 26.70 -20.08
CA ALA A 27 20.96 28.03 -19.92
C ALA A 27 21.95 29.21 -20.02
N GLY A 28 23.26 28.95 -20.13
CA GLY A 28 24.29 29.99 -20.14
C GLY A 28 24.59 30.61 -18.77
N GLY A 29 24.31 29.89 -17.68
CA GLY A 29 24.63 30.24 -16.30
C GLY A 29 23.60 29.69 -15.31
N LEU A 30 24.03 29.28 -14.12
CA LEU A 30 23.11 28.87 -13.03
C LEU A 30 22.25 30.05 -12.53
N ASN A 31 22.80 31.26 -12.58
CA ASN A 31 22.12 32.52 -12.27
C ASN A 31 21.09 32.95 -13.34
N ARG A 32 20.85 32.13 -14.36
CA ARG A 32 19.84 32.36 -15.39
C ARG A 32 18.68 31.38 -15.32
N VAL A 33 18.77 30.38 -14.44
CA VAL A 33 17.71 29.40 -14.24
C VAL A 33 16.96 29.77 -12.97
N LEU A 34 15.79 30.40 -13.14
CA LEU A 34 14.88 30.64 -12.02
C LEU A 34 14.35 29.29 -11.52
N ILE A 35 14.40 29.08 -10.21
CA ILE A 35 13.94 27.82 -9.61
C ILE A 35 12.47 27.55 -9.92
N ALA A 36 11.64 28.60 -9.91
CA ALA A 36 10.21 28.51 -10.20
C ALA A 36 9.91 28.10 -11.66
N GLU A 37 10.81 28.41 -12.59
CA GLU A 37 10.66 28.12 -14.02
C GLU A 37 11.38 26.82 -14.43
N PHE A 38 11.98 26.10 -13.48
CA PHE A 38 12.82 24.95 -13.78
C PHE A 38 12.07 23.86 -14.56
N ASP A 39 10.82 23.57 -14.20
CA ASP A 39 10.00 22.56 -14.89
C ASP A 39 9.56 23.00 -16.29
N GLU A 40 9.42 24.29 -16.53
CA GLU A 40 9.08 24.87 -17.83
C GLU A 40 10.29 24.85 -18.77
N LEU A 41 11.45 25.29 -18.27
CA LEU A 41 12.71 25.31 -19.01
C LEU A 41 13.25 23.88 -19.25
N PHE A 42 13.05 22.98 -18.29
CA PHE A 42 13.55 21.60 -18.32
C PHE A 42 12.41 20.62 -18.02
N PRO A 43 11.54 20.31 -19.00
CA PRO A 43 10.38 19.43 -18.82
C PRO A 43 10.78 17.98 -18.52
N GLU A 44 9.87 17.20 -17.92
CA GLU A 44 10.18 15.82 -17.55
C GLU A 44 10.54 14.92 -18.75
N ALA A 45 9.80 15.08 -19.85
CA ALA A 45 10.08 14.42 -21.11
C ALA A 45 11.20 15.17 -21.86
N PHE A 46 12.28 14.48 -22.18
CA PHE A 46 13.42 15.06 -22.91
C PHE A 46 13.01 15.55 -24.30
N GLU A 47 12.02 14.89 -24.90
CA GLU A 47 11.47 15.18 -26.23
C GLU A 47 10.72 16.53 -26.27
N LYS A 48 10.33 17.05 -25.11
CA LYS A 48 9.66 18.37 -24.98
C LYS A 48 10.64 19.51 -24.72
N LEU A 49 11.92 19.22 -24.55
CA LEU A 49 12.94 20.22 -24.27
C LEU A 49 13.12 21.14 -25.48
N ASP A 50 13.29 22.44 -25.23
CA ASP A 50 13.59 23.41 -26.28
C ASP A 50 14.82 22.93 -27.10
N PRO A 51 14.74 22.92 -28.45
CA PRO A 51 15.86 22.52 -29.31
C PRO A 51 17.18 23.23 -28.98
N GLN A 52 17.13 24.48 -28.52
CA GLN A 52 18.31 25.25 -28.11
C GLN A 52 19.02 24.60 -26.91
N PHE A 53 18.28 24.06 -25.95
CA PHE A 53 18.85 23.32 -24.80
C PHE A 53 19.21 21.90 -25.18
N ASN A 54 18.41 21.25 -26.02
CA ASN A 54 18.63 19.87 -26.47
C ASN A 54 20.02 19.69 -27.12
N SER A 55 20.42 20.63 -27.98
CA SER A 55 21.75 20.60 -28.63
C SER A 55 22.94 20.69 -27.66
N ARG A 56 22.72 21.15 -26.43
CA ARG A 56 23.75 21.35 -25.39
C ARG A 56 23.80 20.22 -24.37
N ILE A 57 22.90 19.25 -24.46
CA ILE A 57 22.78 18.15 -23.50
C ILE A 57 23.21 16.84 -24.17
N PRO A 58 24.18 16.09 -23.62
CA PRO A 58 24.80 14.97 -24.33
C PRO A 58 23.85 13.83 -24.74
N SER A 59 22.83 13.55 -23.94
CA SER A 59 21.83 12.52 -24.25
C SER A 59 20.60 12.62 -23.35
N ALA A 60 19.50 12.01 -23.80
CA ALA A 60 18.28 11.84 -23.01
C ALA A 60 18.53 11.11 -21.67
N ARG A 61 19.48 10.16 -21.63
CA ARG A 61 19.83 9.44 -20.40
C ARG A 61 20.51 10.37 -19.38
N VAL A 62 21.51 11.14 -19.83
CA VAL A 62 22.21 12.11 -18.99
C VAL A 62 21.24 13.17 -18.48
N TYR A 63 20.36 13.66 -19.35
CA TYR A 63 19.28 14.57 -18.98
C TYR A 63 18.42 14.03 -17.84
N LYS A 64 17.85 12.82 -18.01
CA LYS A 64 16.95 12.21 -17.01
C LYS A 64 17.64 12.04 -15.65
N LEU A 65 18.92 11.62 -15.65
CA LEU A 65 19.70 11.48 -14.43
C LEU A 65 19.97 12.83 -13.75
N ALA A 66 20.48 13.81 -14.50
CA ALA A 66 20.78 15.13 -13.96
C ALA A 66 19.51 15.83 -13.48
N ARG A 67 18.41 15.75 -14.24
CA ARG A 67 17.12 16.34 -13.87
C ARG A 67 16.61 15.75 -12.56
N LYS A 68 16.64 14.42 -12.43
CA LYS A 68 16.25 13.74 -11.20
C LYS A 68 17.06 14.22 -9.99
N GLU A 69 18.36 14.43 -10.17
CA GLU A 69 19.26 14.95 -9.14
C GLU A 69 18.90 16.39 -8.74
N VAL A 70 18.72 17.30 -9.71
CA VAL A 70 18.35 18.69 -9.42
C VAL A 70 16.98 18.79 -8.78
N VAL A 71 16.00 18.03 -9.26
CA VAL A 71 14.66 17.95 -8.65
C VAL A 71 14.73 17.46 -7.20
N ARG A 72 15.64 16.53 -6.88
CA ARG A 72 15.88 16.11 -5.49
C ARG A 72 16.42 17.25 -4.64
N ILE A 73 17.41 18.01 -5.13
CA ILE A 73 17.96 19.17 -4.41
C ILE A 73 16.86 20.21 -4.18
N LEU A 74 16.08 20.53 -5.22
CA LEU A 74 14.99 21.50 -5.11
C LEU A 74 13.95 21.06 -4.07
N ALA A 75 13.64 19.76 -4.01
CA ALA A 75 12.77 19.21 -2.97
C ALA A 75 13.41 19.29 -1.58
N GLN A 76 14.70 18.98 -1.47
CA GLN A 76 15.45 19.01 -0.22
C GLN A 76 15.49 20.39 0.44
N TYR A 77 15.62 21.45 -0.36
CA TYR A 77 15.61 22.83 0.13
C TYR A 77 14.20 23.46 0.14
N GLY A 78 13.14 22.66 -0.06
CA GLY A 78 11.75 23.13 0.00
C GLY A 78 11.31 24.01 -1.17
N TYR A 79 12.10 24.11 -2.23
CA TYR A 79 11.74 24.87 -3.43
C TYR A 79 10.78 24.14 -4.37
N ARG A 80 10.55 22.85 -4.14
CA ARG A 80 9.62 22.04 -4.89
C ARG A 80 8.92 21.03 -4.00
N GLU A 81 7.60 20.91 -4.14
CA GLU A 81 6.86 19.83 -3.50
C GLU A 81 7.23 18.48 -4.13
N ASN A 82 7.89 17.63 -3.36
CA ASN A 82 8.04 16.21 -3.69
C ASN A 82 7.88 15.39 -2.40
N PRO A 83 6.65 15.04 -2.03
CA PRO A 83 6.38 14.33 -0.78
C PRO A 83 7.16 13.00 -0.67
N TRP A 84 7.39 12.30 -1.78
CA TRP A 84 8.14 11.04 -1.79
C TRP A 84 9.64 11.21 -1.53
N GLU A 85 10.22 12.35 -1.93
CA GLU A 85 11.62 12.64 -1.68
C GLU A 85 11.81 13.27 -0.29
N PHE A 86 10.87 14.12 0.14
CA PHE A 86 10.83 14.63 1.51
C PHE A 86 10.75 13.47 2.52
N LEU A 87 9.85 12.50 2.30
CA LEU A 87 9.78 11.28 3.13
C LEU A 87 11.10 10.52 3.16
N ARG A 88 11.75 10.40 1.99
CA ARG A 88 13.01 9.68 1.85
C ARG A 88 14.13 10.35 2.64
N MET A 89 14.17 11.68 2.66
CA MET A 89 15.13 12.43 3.47
C MET A 89 14.90 12.19 4.96
N LEU A 90 13.66 12.30 5.43
CA LEU A 90 13.33 12.05 6.83
C LEU A 90 13.74 10.63 7.28
N ILE A 91 13.56 9.62 6.44
CA ILE A 91 14.01 8.24 6.70
C ILE A 91 15.54 8.15 6.81
N ARG A 92 16.26 8.86 5.95
CA ARG A 92 17.74 8.86 5.96
C ARG A 92 18.30 9.59 7.17
N ASP A 93 17.70 10.72 7.52
CA ASP A 93 18.07 11.51 8.69
C ASP A 93 17.82 10.72 9.98
N ALA A 94 16.81 9.84 9.99
CA ALA A 94 16.55 8.89 11.06
C ALA A 94 17.46 7.64 11.05
N GLY A 95 18.35 7.47 10.06
CA GLY A 95 19.24 6.32 9.96
C GLY A 95 18.59 5.03 9.44
N GLU A 96 17.34 5.07 9.00
CA GLU A 96 16.53 3.89 8.62
C GLU A 96 16.62 3.55 7.11
N ARG A 97 17.75 3.89 6.48
CA ARG A 97 17.96 3.70 5.03
C ARG A 97 17.87 2.23 4.62
N ASP A 98 18.63 1.37 5.30
CA ASP A 98 18.79 -0.02 4.86
C ASP A 98 17.58 -0.90 5.19
N THR A 99 16.86 -0.53 6.24
CA THR A 99 15.65 -1.19 6.76
C THR A 99 14.42 -0.80 5.95
N ILE A 100 14.23 0.49 5.65
CA ILE A 100 13.00 1.03 5.10
C ILE A 100 13.11 1.36 3.60
N GLU A 101 14.10 2.18 3.21
CA GLU A 101 14.18 2.73 1.83
C GLU A 101 14.25 1.62 0.78
N HIS A 102 14.97 0.53 1.07
CA HIS A 102 15.13 -0.60 0.16
C HIS A 102 13.91 -1.54 0.09
N ALA A 103 13.03 -1.50 1.08
CA ALA A 103 12.02 -2.55 1.28
C ALA A 103 10.59 -2.14 0.90
N TRP A 104 10.31 -0.85 0.70
CA TRP A 104 8.98 -0.34 0.33
C TRP A 104 8.73 -0.14 -1.17
N GLY A 105 9.66 -0.55 -2.04
CA GLY A 105 9.57 -0.36 -3.49
C GLY A 105 8.31 -0.98 -4.12
N GLY A 106 7.83 -2.10 -3.57
CA GLY A 106 6.58 -2.75 -3.98
C GLY A 106 5.31 -1.93 -3.72
N LEU A 107 5.36 -0.96 -2.81
CA LEU A 107 4.28 -0.02 -2.52
C LEU A 107 4.50 1.34 -3.19
N LYS A 108 5.73 1.88 -3.10
CA LYS A 108 6.07 3.21 -3.64
C LYS A 108 5.88 3.30 -5.16
N THR A 109 6.27 2.26 -5.89
CA THR A 109 6.19 2.26 -7.37
C THR A 109 4.74 2.38 -7.87
N PRO A 110 3.78 1.53 -7.43
CA PRO A 110 2.38 1.68 -7.83
C PRO A 110 1.75 2.99 -7.30
N ALA A 111 2.16 3.48 -6.12
CA ALA A 111 1.65 4.75 -5.61
C ALA A 111 2.05 5.94 -6.49
N ILE A 112 3.31 6.01 -6.92
CA ILE A 112 3.80 7.03 -7.85
C ILE A 112 3.09 6.92 -9.21
N ALA A 113 2.91 5.69 -9.71
CA ALA A 113 2.20 5.47 -10.97
C ALA A 113 0.72 5.91 -10.90
N ALA A 114 0.11 5.81 -9.71
CA ALA A 114 -1.24 6.31 -9.44
C ALA A 114 -1.30 7.80 -9.07
N GLY A 115 -0.16 8.51 -9.05
CA GLY A 115 -0.10 9.93 -8.66
C GLY A 115 -0.38 10.20 -7.18
N LEU A 116 -0.31 9.19 -6.32
CA LEU A 116 -0.61 9.31 -4.89
C LEU A 116 0.58 9.89 -4.11
N ARG A 117 0.29 10.78 -3.18
CA ARG A 117 1.25 11.21 -2.15
C ARG A 117 1.30 10.14 -1.04
N PRO A 118 2.36 10.10 -0.21
CA PRO A 118 2.39 9.19 0.94
C PRO A 118 1.15 9.33 1.85
N ALA A 119 0.68 10.55 2.08
CA ALA A 119 -0.51 10.84 2.89
C ALA A 119 -1.83 10.29 2.31
N ASP A 120 -1.87 10.00 1.00
CA ASP A 120 -3.08 9.51 0.32
C ASP A 120 -3.18 7.97 0.34
N ILE A 121 -2.15 7.29 0.85
CA ILE A 121 -2.13 5.82 0.87
C ILE A 121 -3.11 5.30 1.92
N THR A 122 -4.09 4.52 1.46
CA THR A 122 -5.09 3.88 2.32
C THR A 122 -4.99 2.36 2.26
N ALA A 123 -5.38 1.69 3.35
CA ALA A 123 -5.45 0.22 3.39
C ALA A 123 -6.31 -0.35 2.25
N ALA A 124 -7.45 0.27 1.96
CA ALA A 124 -8.35 -0.15 0.89
C ALA A 124 -7.65 -0.13 -0.47
N TRP A 125 -6.92 0.94 -0.79
CA TRP A 125 -6.18 1.05 -2.04
C TRP A 125 -5.04 0.03 -2.14
N VAL A 126 -4.25 -0.14 -1.07
CA VAL A 126 -3.12 -1.09 -1.06
C VAL A 126 -3.61 -2.51 -1.33
N TRP A 127 -4.67 -2.94 -0.65
CA TRP A 127 -5.18 -4.30 -0.76
C TRP A 127 -6.07 -4.55 -1.99
N SER A 128 -6.44 -3.50 -2.72
CA SER A 128 -7.09 -3.63 -4.04
C SER A 128 -6.12 -3.80 -5.21
N LEU A 129 -4.81 -3.64 -4.99
CA LEU A 129 -3.81 -3.73 -6.07
C LEU A 129 -3.77 -5.14 -6.69
N GLU A 130 -3.60 -5.21 -8.01
CA GLU A 130 -3.48 -6.49 -8.74
C GLU A 130 -2.37 -7.39 -8.19
N ALA A 131 -1.29 -6.80 -7.66
CA ALA A 131 -0.21 -7.55 -7.03
C ALA A 131 -0.70 -8.40 -5.84
N GLU A 132 -1.70 -7.92 -5.09
CA GLU A 132 -2.34 -8.65 -4.00
C GLU A 132 -3.16 -9.82 -4.56
N ALA A 133 -3.98 -9.59 -5.60
CA ALA A 133 -4.79 -10.62 -6.23
C ALA A 133 -3.94 -11.72 -6.89
N LYS A 134 -2.91 -11.35 -7.65
CA LYS A 134 -2.02 -12.25 -8.41
C LYS A 134 -1.24 -13.22 -7.53
N GLY A 135 -0.94 -12.85 -6.28
CA GLY A 135 -0.20 -13.70 -5.36
C GLY A 135 1.30 -13.77 -5.64
N GLY A 136 1.95 -14.81 -5.09
CA GLY A 136 3.38 -15.09 -5.25
C GLY A 136 4.30 -13.95 -4.80
N ASN A 137 5.39 -13.74 -5.54
CA ASN A 137 6.41 -12.72 -5.21
C ASN A 137 5.85 -11.29 -5.25
N SER A 138 4.88 -11.00 -6.12
CA SER A 138 4.25 -9.68 -6.22
C SER A 138 3.49 -9.34 -4.94
N ARG A 139 2.68 -10.28 -4.42
CA ARG A 139 1.99 -10.14 -3.13
C ARG A 139 2.98 -9.99 -1.98
N LEU A 140 4.03 -10.80 -1.94
CA LEU A 140 5.05 -10.73 -0.89
C LEU A 140 5.78 -9.37 -0.89
N SER A 141 6.13 -8.86 -2.07
CA SER A 141 6.77 -7.55 -2.24
C SER A 141 5.85 -6.41 -1.79
N LEU A 142 4.58 -6.43 -2.21
CA LEU A 142 3.58 -5.46 -1.80
C LEU A 142 3.39 -5.45 -0.27
N ARG A 143 3.17 -6.62 0.32
CA ARG A 143 2.97 -6.77 1.77
C ARG A 143 4.20 -6.37 2.59
N ARG A 144 5.40 -6.71 2.11
CA ARG A 144 6.65 -6.21 2.70
C ARG A 144 6.67 -4.69 2.66
N GLY A 145 6.31 -4.09 1.53
CA GLY A 145 6.29 -2.64 1.41
C GLY A 145 5.27 -1.96 2.31
N ALA A 146 4.06 -2.50 2.42
CA ALA A 146 3.05 -2.02 3.36
C ALA A 146 3.49 -2.13 4.82
N ARG A 147 4.08 -3.27 5.22
CA ARG A 147 4.63 -3.43 6.57
C ARG A 147 5.71 -2.40 6.87
N VAL A 148 6.62 -2.17 5.93
CA VAL A 148 7.72 -1.20 6.09
C VAL A 148 7.20 0.24 6.10
N PHE A 149 6.18 0.52 5.29
CA PHE A 149 5.50 1.81 5.34
C PHE A 149 4.83 2.05 6.71
N ASP A 150 4.23 1.03 7.32
CA ASP A 150 3.70 1.13 8.69
C ASP A 150 4.80 1.34 9.75
N GLN A 151 6.06 0.98 9.49
CA GLN A 151 7.18 1.27 10.40
C GLN A 151 7.56 2.76 10.41
N LEU A 152 7.18 3.53 9.39
CA LEU A 152 7.42 4.97 9.35
C LEU A 152 6.71 5.71 10.48
N PHE A 153 5.61 5.15 10.99
CA PHE A 153 4.89 5.69 12.14
C PHE A 153 5.67 5.54 13.46
N GLU A 154 6.76 4.78 13.48
CA GLU A 154 7.67 4.69 14.62
C GLU A 154 8.76 5.78 14.61
N ILE A 155 8.87 6.56 13.52
CA ILE A 155 9.88 7.61 13.37
C ILE A 155 9.23 8.96 13.73
N PRO A 156 9.59 9.60 14.86
CA PRO A 156 8.92 10.82 15.32
C PRO A 156 8.97 11.96 14.29
N SER A 157 10.13 12.20 13.68
CA SER A 157 10.31 13.24 12.65
C SER A 157 9.42 13.03 11.42
N VAL A 158 9.10 11.79 11.08
CA VAL A 158 8.19 11.46 9.97
C VAL A 158 6.74 11.71 10.37
N VAL A 159 6.33 11.31 11.58
CA VAL A 159 4.97 11.54 12.09
C VAL A 159 4.68 13.03 12.25
N GLU A 160 5.60 13.78 12.88
CA GLU A 160 5.48 15.21 13.11
C GLU A 160 5.42 16.02 11.81
N SER A 161 6.03 15.52 10.73
CA SER A 161 5.97 16.16 9.41
C SER A 161 4.57 16.17 8.77
N GLY A 162 3.64 15.33 9.26
CA GLY A 162 2.29 15.20 8.71
C GLY A 162 2.23 14.55 7.32
N ILE A 163 3.33 13.96 6.84
CA ILE A 163 3.41 13.40 5.49
C ILE A 163 2.77 12.01 5.36
N LEU A 164 2.54 11.33 6.49
CA LEU A 164 1.92 10.01 6.53
C LEU A 164 0.39 10.11 6.54
N PRO A 165 -0.31 9.06 6.11
CA PRO A 165 -1.76 9.00 6.24
C PRO A 165 -2.15 9.00 7.73
N PRO A 166 -3.39 9.37 8.07
CA PRO A 166 -3.85 9.45 9.46
C PRO A 166 -3.86 8.09 10.18
N LYS A 167 -3.81 6.99 9.44
CA LYS A 167 -3.82 5.62 9.98
C LYS A 167 -2.82 4.75 9.23
N ARG A 168 -2.26 3.78 9.95
CA ARG A 168 -1.48 2.67 9.36
C ARG A 168 -2.32 1.88 8.36
N ILE A 169 -1.65 1.29 7.37
CA ILE A 169 -2.24 0.39 6.38
C ILE A 169 -2.76 -0.87 7.10
N GLY A 170 -1.99 -1.39 8.05
CA GLY A 170 -2.32 -2.58 8.82
C GLY A 170 -2.09 -3.88 8.06
N ALA A 171 -2.63 -4.98 8.59
CA ALA A 171 -2.49 -6.28 7.96
C ALA A 171 -3.43 -6.41 6.74
N GLY A 172 -2.89 -6.94 5.65
CA GLY A 172 -3.68 -7.32 4.47
C GLY A 172 -4.60 -8.54 4.73
N PRO A 173 -5.46 -8.87 3.76
CA PRO A 173 -6.37 -10.01 3.86
C PRO A 173 -5.61 -11.31 4.15
N ARG A 174 -6.19 -12.23 4.93
CA ARG A 174 -5.57 -13.55 5.09
C ARG A 174 -6.01 -14.46 3.96
N TYR A 175 -5.17 -15.42 3.57
CA TYR A 175 -5.50 -16.38 2.52
C TYR A 175 -5.37 -17.80 3.05
N ARG A 176 -6.27 -18.68 2.62
CA ARG A 176 -6.18 -20.11 2.91
C ARG A 176 -5.16 -20.79 2.00
N LYS A 177 -4.83 -22.06 2.33
CA LYS A 177 -4.01 -22.92 1.46
C LYS A 177 -4.60 -23.09 0.06
N SER A 178 -5.91 -22.96 -0.09
CA SER A 178 -6.60 -22.99 -1.39
C SER A 178 -6.37 -21.74 -2.24
N GLY A 179 -5.85 -20.65 -1.67
CA GLY A 179 -5.67 -19.36 -2.35
C GLY A 179 -6.81 -18.37 -2.13
N ASP A 180 -7.93 -18.79 -1.54
CA ASP A 180 -9.09 -17.93 -1.26
C ASP A 180 -8.86 -17.00 -0.07
N VAL A 181 -9.48 -15.83 -0.09
CA VAL A 181 -9.48 -14.90 1.04
C VAL A 181 -10.20 -15.54 2.23
N GLU A 182 -9.54 -15.54 3.38
CA GLU A 182 -10.13 -15.94 4.65
C GLU A 182 -11.17 -14.90 5.06
N ALA A 183 -12.43 -15.29 5.05
CA ALA A 183 -13.51 -14.43 5.50
C ALA A 183 -13.32 -14.05 6.97
N VAL A 184 -13.30 -12.74 7.25
CA VAL A 184 -13.29 -12.22 8.61
C VAL A 184 -14.63 -12.51 9.25
N LEU A 185 -14.61 -13.15 10.42
CA LEU A 185 -15.82 -13.41 11.19
C LEU A 185 -16.27 -12.12 11.92
N PRO A 186 -17.57 -11.80 11.89
CA PRO A 186 -18.14 -10.75 12.72
C PRO A 186 -17.89 -11.01 14.22
N PRO A 187 -17.80 -9.97 15.06
CA PRO A 187 -17.42 -10.09 16.47
C PRO A 187 -18.13 -11.19 17.27
N LYS A 188 -19.46 -11.33 17.17
CA LYS A 188 -20.22 -12.37 17.88
C LYS A 188 -19.85 -13.77 17.40
N LEU A 189 -19.73 -13.96 16.09
CA LEU A 189 -19.30 -15.24 15.51
C LEU A 189 -17.83 -15.53 15.83
N ALA A 190 -16.97 -14.51 15.89
CA ALA A 190 -15.57 -14.63 16.28
C ALA A 190 -15.45 -15.07 17.74
N GLN A 191 -16.30 -14.58 18.65
CA GLN A 191 -16.33 -14.99 20.05
C GLN A 191 -16.70 -16.47 20.19
N VAL A 192 -17.78 -16.92 19.52
CA VAL A 192 -18.19 -18.34 19.51
C VAL A 192 -17.10 -19.20 18.87
N HIS A 193 -16.47 -18.72 17.79
CA HIS A 193 -15.37 -19.40 17.15
C HIS A 193 -14.20 -19.60 18.12
N GLN A 194 -13.80 -18.56 18.86
CA GLN A 194 -12.71 -18.65 19.84
C GLN A 194 -13.03 -19.62 21.00
N SER A 195 -14.27 -19.66 21.48
CA SER A 195 -14.67 -20.59 22.56
C SER A 195 -14.92 -22.02 22.09
N SER A 196 -14.97 -22.26 20.78
CA SER A 196 -15.26 -23.57 20.19
C SER A 196 -14.03 -24.43 19.93
N GLY A 197 -14.20 -25.76 19.93
CA GLY A 197 -13.16 -26.71 19.52
C GLY A 197 -12.83 -26.63 18.01
N GLY A 198 -11.65 -27.12 17.61
CA GLY A 198 -11.12 -26.95 16.25
C GLY A 198 -12.05 -27.39 15.11
N ALA A 199 -12.78 -28.50 15.31
CA ALA A 199 -13.73 -29.00 14.31
C ALA A 199 -14.94 -28.05 14.10
N TYR A 200 -15.39 -27.37 15.17
CA TYR A 200 -16.50 -26.42 15.15
C TYR A 200 -16.06 -25.05 14.61
N ARG A 201 -14.83 -24.64 14.91
CA ARG A 201 -14.19 -23.45 14.32
C ARG A 201 -14.22 -23.48 12.79
N SER A 202 -13.80 -24.61 12.22
CA SER A 202 -13.84 -24.81 10.77
C SER A 202 -15.26 -24.77 10.21
N ALA A 203 -16.26 -25.28 10.95
CA ALA A 203 -17.66 -25.24 10.55
C ALA A 203 -18.22 -23.81 10.55
N ILE A 204 -18.02 -23.04 11.63
CA ILE A 204 -18.44 -21.64 11.74
C ILE A 204 -17.84 -20.81 10.60
N SER A 205 -16.53 -20.95 10.38
CA SER A 205 -15.84 -20.26 9.27
C SER A 205 -16.29 -20.75 7.89
N GLY A 206 -16.69 -22.02 7.76
CA GLY A 206 -17.22 -22.59 6.54
C GLY A 206 -18.58 -22.01 6.17
N VAL A 207 -19.49 -21.99 7.14
CA VAL A 207 -20.85 -21.47 7.02
C VAL A 207 -20.85 -19.97 6.75
N TRP A 208 -20.03 -19.20 7.48
CA TRP A 208 -19.93 -17.76 7.23
C TRP A 208 -19.48 -17.44 5.80
N ARG A 209 -18.53 -18.20 5.24
CA ARG A 209 -18.15 -18.04 3.83
C ARG A 209 -19.28 -18.35 2.87
N ALA A 210 -20.09 -19.36 3.16
CA ALA A 210 -21.21 -19.72 2.30
C ALA A 210 -22.28 -18.61 2.30
N ILE A 211 -22.55 -18.01 3.47
CA ILE A 211 -23.43 -16.84 3.61
C ILE A 211 -22.93 -15.68 2.76
N LEU A 212 -21.63 -15.35 2.86
CA LEU A 212 -21.03 -14.27 2.07
C LEU A 212 -21.07 -14.56 0.56
N ALA A 213 -20.71 -15.79 0.16
CA ALA A 213 -20.64 -16.16 -1.26
C ALA A 213 -22.03 -16.29 -1.92
N ALA A 214 -23.06 -16.60 -1.15
CA ALA A 214 -24.45 -16.66 -1.60
C ALA A 214 -25.21 -15.33 -1.39
N GLU A 215 -24.53 -14.29 -0.90
CA GLU A 215 -25.11 -12.98 -0.59
C GLU A 215 -26.36 -13.07 0.31
N ILE A 216 -26.40 -14.03 1.23
CA ILE A 216 -27.52 -14.21 2.15
C ILE A 216 -27.56 -13.01 3.11
N THR A 217 -28.69 -12.29 3.09
CA THR A 217 -28.90 -11.11 3.93
C THR A 217 -28.97 -11.48 5.40
N VAL A 218 -28.02 -10.96 6.17
CA VAL A 218 -27.94 -11.02 7.64
C VAL A 218 -27.40 -9.68 8.15
N SER A 219 -27.54 -9.40 9.43
CA SER A 219 -27.00 -8.20 10.07
C SER A 219 -25.46 -8.15 9.98
N VAL A 220 -24.89 -6.97 10.21
CA VAL A 220 -23.43 -6.73 10.15
C VAL A 220 -22.67 -7.55 11.20
N ASP A 221 -23.32 -7.85 12.34
CA ASP A 221 -22.77 -8.67 13.42
C ASP A 221 -23.84 -9.67 13.91
N PRO A 222 -24.08 -10.74 13.13
CA PRO A 222 -25.18 -11.66 13.34
C PRO A 222 -24.93 -12.55 14.56
N SER A 223 -26.00 -12.75 15.33
CA SER A 223 -26.00 -13.75 16.40
C SER A 223 -26.13 -15.15 15.82
N LEU A 224 -25.86 -16.17 16.63
CA LEU A 224 -26.12 -17.56 16.23
C LEU A 224 -27.61 -17.81 15.94
N GLU A 225 -28.53 -17.13 16.63
CA GLU A 225 -29.97 -17.25 16.36
C GLU A 225 -30.31 -16.74 14.96
N GLU A 226 -29.71 -15.62 14.55
CA GLU A 226 -29.89 -15.09 13.20
C GLU A 226 -29.33 -16.03 12.14
N ILE A 227 -28.17 -16.66 12.38
CA ILE A 227 -27.64 -17.72 11.53
C ILE A 227 -28.57 -18.93 11.49
N GLY A 228 -29.19 -19.28 12.62
CA GLY A 228 -30.20 -20.33 12.72
C GLY A 228 -31.45 -20.03 11.90
N ALA A 229 -31.89 -18.77 11.85
CA ALA A 229 -33.06 -18.35 11.07
C ALA A 229 -32.86 -18.48 9.55
N VAL A 230 -31.62 -18.50 9.08
CA VAL A 230 -31.28 -18.69 7.66
C VAL A 230 -30.68 -20.07 7.36
N ILE A 231 -30.70 -21.01 8.31
CA ILE A 231 -29.99 -22.28 8.17
C ILE A 231 -30.51 -23.14 7.01
N ASP A 232 -31.82 -23.13 6.76
CA ASP A 232 -32.43 -23.90 5.68
C ASP A 232 -31.89 -23.44 4.30
N LYS A 233 -31.74 -22.13 4.11
CA LYS A 233 -31.13 -21.56 2.91
C LYS A 233 -29.65 -21.96 2.77
N ILE A 234 -28.92 -22.03 3.88
CA ILE A 234 -27.51 -22.41 3.89
C ILE A 234 -27.36 -23.89 3.51
N VAL A 235 -28.24 -24.77 4.00
CA VAL A 235 -28.20 -26.21 3.73
C VAL A 235 -28.34 -26.51 2.23
N GLU A 236 -29.09 -25.70 1.50
CA GLU A 236 -29.29 -25.83 0.05
C GLU A 236 -28.08 -25.40 -0.79
N LEU A 237 -27.08 -24.73 -0.19
CA LEU A 237 -25.92 -24.24 -0.93
C LEU A 237 -24.97 -25.39 -1.35
N PRO A 238 -24.42 -25.34 -2.59
CA PRO A 238 -23.49 -26.35 -3.07
C PRO A 238 -22.12 -26.21 -2.38
N ALA A 239 -21.46 -27.34 -2.06
CA ALA A 239 -20.15 -27.33 -1.40
C ALA A 239 -19.06 -26.61 -2.23
N ALA A 240 -19.21 -26.66 -3.55
CA ALA A 240 -18.32 -26.00 -4.51
C ALA A 240 -18.25 -24.48 -4.31
N LEU A 241 -19.30 -23.86 -3.77
CA LEU A 241 -19.37 -22.40 -3.54
C LEU A 241 -18.25 -21.89 -2.64
N ILE A 242 -17.76 -22.72 -1.72
CA ILE A 242 -16.69 -22.37 -0.77
C ILE A 242 -15.43 -23.24 -0.93
N GLY A 243 -15.32 -23.94 -2.07
CA GLY A 243 -14.17 -24.74 -2.45
C GLY A 243 -13.92 -25.97 -1.56
N VAL A 244 -14.96 -26.64 -1.06
CA VAL A 244 -14.83 -27.85 -0.24
C VAL A 244 -15.57 -29.04 -0.84
N SER A 245 -15.24 -30.26 -0.41
CA SER A 245 -15.98 -31.45 -0.81
C SER A 245 -17.38 -31.51 -0.18
N GLU A 246 -18.32 -32.18 -0.82
CA GLU A 246 -19.67 -32.43 -0.29
C GLU A 246 -19.65 -33.09 1.09
N SER A 247 -18.73 -34.03 1.32
CA SER A 247 -18.55 -34.67 2.63
C SER A 247 -18.11 -33.68 3.72
N THR A 248 -17.20 -32.75 3.38
CA THR A 248 -16.75 -31.70 4.28
C THR A 248 -17.88 -30.71 4.57
N TRP A 249 -18.67 -30.37 3.55
CA TRP A 249 -19.79 -29.46 3.69
C TRP A 249 -20.87 -30.02 4.62
N LYS A 250 -21.29 -31.27 4.41
CA LYS A 250 -22.20 -31.98 5.33
C LYS A 250 -21.68 -32.01 6.76
N ALA A 251 -20.37 -32.20 6.95
CA ALA A 251 -19.76 -32.15 8.27
C ALA A 251 -19.81 -30.74 8.90
N TYR A 252 -19.67 -29.68 8.11
CA TYR A 252 -19.84 -28.30 8.59
C TYR A 252 -21.29 -28.02 8.99
N LEU A 253 -22.27 -28.40 8.16
CA LEU A 253 -23.69 -28.23 8.45
C LEU A 253 -24.13 -28.98 9.71
N CYS A 254 -23.66 -30.22 9.89
CA CYS A 254 -23.95 -30.99 11.11
C CYS A 254 -23.37 -30.31 12.36
N ARG A 255 -22.12 -29.84 12.29
CA ARG A 255 -21.46 -29.19 13.43
C ARG A 255 -22.04 -27.82 13.77
N ILE A 256 -22.44 -27.03 12.78
CA ILE A 256 -23.09 -25.75 13.06
C ILE A 256 -24.45 -25.98 13.70
N GLY A 257 -25.22 -27.00 13.27
CA GLY A 257 -26.47 -27.39 13.93
C GLY A 257 -26.30 -27.67 15.42
N ILE A 258 -25.23 -28.39 15.81
CA ILE A 258 -24.89 -28.64 17.22
C ILE A 258 -24.57 -27.34 17.97
N VAL A 259 -23.83 -26.41 17.34
CA VAL A 259 -23.48 -25.11 17.96
C VAL A 259 -24.73 -24.26 18.18
N LEU A 260 -25.63 -24.23 17.20
CA LEU A 260 -26.90 -23.51 17.29
C LEU A 260 -27.74 -24.05 18.45
N GLN A 261 -27.97 -25.36 18.52
CA GLN A 261 -28.76 -26.00 19.59
C GLN A 261 -28.20 -25.74 20.99
N LYS A 262 -26.87 -25.79 21.16
CA LYS A 262 -26.23 -25.53 22.45
C LYS A 262 -26.43 -24.11 22.96
N ASN A 263 -26.50 -23.14 22.06
CA ASN A 263 -26.68 -21.74 22.44
C ASN A 263 -28.15 -21.40 22.72
N THR A 264 -29.11 -22.07 22.05
CA THR A 264 -30.54 -21.90 22.36
C THR A 264 -30.91 -22.35 23.78
N HIS A 265 -30.16 -23.31 24.36
CA HIS A 265 -30.38 -23.80 25.72
C HIS A 265 -29.67 -22.99 26.82
N GLN A 266 -28.82 -22.02 26.47
CA GLN A 266 -28.13 -21.16 27.45
C GLN A 266 -28.82 -19.82 27.71
N VAL A 267 -29.84 -19.47 26.92
CA VAL A 267 -30.55 -18.18 26.98
C VAL A 267 -31.92 -18.29 27.68
N ASN A 268 -32.34 -19.51 28.06
CA ASN A 268 -33.51 -19.77 28.92
C ASN A 268 -33.06 -20.15 30.33
#